data_AF-A0A9D8FM67-F1
#
_entry.id   AF-A0A9D8FM67-F1
#
_cell.length_a   1.000
_cell.length_b   1.000
_cell.length_c   1.000
_cell.angle_alpha   90.00
_cell.angle_beta   90.00
_cell.angle_gamma   90.00
#
_symmetry.space_group_name_H-M   'P 1'
#
loop_
_entity.id
_entity.type
_entity.pdbx_description
1 polymer ?
#
loop_
_entity_poly.entity_id
_entity_poly.type
_entity_poly.pdbx_seq_one_letter_code
_entity_poly.pdbx_strand_id
1 'polypeptide(L)'
;MTNKQILEKINQLTDNFQKEENNLKKFIILYEYMDFLKTNSKIKIIFEIEEENCKKTVSSMIDGSYTVGEMGVNKGDNFNPDENTNIFYSFLDYMYHAMKEYRAEKDKTKTKEAERKIDLVFKDPAQATLLIMSFSTLNKKITNQINKEDFKNESETNKELFFDKEKSILYSKGKKIKIKRKADFPLEHYILEYIFELKDKSEEAYFRDIAEEKLSENDYDGTSDWKKYYRACERLQEKVRIAVGIDDFLIFSTGKTANVKINKKYISLL
;
A
#
# COMPACT_ATOMS: atom_id res chain seq x y z
N MET A 1 12.65 -7.85 17.43
CA MET A 1 12.56 -8.53 16.12
C MET A 1 13.16 -7.61 15.06
N THR A 2 13.85 -8.17 14.06
CA THR A 2 14.13 -7.43 12.81
C THR A 2 12.82 -7.21 12.06
N ASN A 3 12.80 -6.29 11.10
CA ASN A 3 11.57 -6.03 10.35
C ASN A 3 11.22 -7.20 9.44
N LYS A 4 12.21 -7.90 8.88
CA LYS A 4 12.01 -9.20 8.22
C LYS A 4 11.27 -10.21 9.13
N GLN A 5 11.69 -10.37 10.38
CA GLN A 5 10.99 -11.25 11.35
C GLN A 5 9.57 -10.76 11.66
N ILE A 6 9.34 -9.44 11.64
CA ILE A 6 8.00 -8.86 11.80
C ILE A 6 7.11 -9.20 10.61
N LEU A 7 7.59 -9.01 9.38
CA LEU A 7 6.89 -9.34 8.14
C LEU A 7 6.60 -10.83 8.03
N GLU A 8 7.55 -11.70 8.38
CA GLU A 8 7.35 -13.15 8.48
C GLU A 8 6.21 -13.48 9.45
N LYS A 9 6.12 -12.80 10.61
CA LYS A 9 5.05 -13.02 11.59
C LYS A 9 3.69 -12.48 11.12
N ILE A 10 3.67 -11.31 10.47
CA ILE A 10 2.48 -10.71 9.86
C ILE A 10 1.92 -11.61 8.75
N ASN A 11 2.78 -12.11 7.87
CA ASN A 11 2.42 -13.02 6.78
C ASN A 11 1.90 -14.35 7.34
N GLN A 12 2.55 -14.93 8.35
CA GLN A 12 2.06 -16.14 9.02
C GLN A 12 0.63 -15.96 9.57
N LEU A 13 0.36 -14.85 10.26
CA LEU A 13 -0.97 -14.57 10.82
C LEU A 13 -2.02 -14.31 9.73
N THR A 14 -1.62 -13.64 8.65
CA THR A 14 -2.46 -13.41 7.46
C THR A 14 -2.85 -14.71 6.78
N ASP A 15 -1.87 -15.59 6.50
CA ASP A 15 -2.07 -16.92 5.93
C ASP A 15 -3.01 -17.77 6.78
N ASN A 16 -2.79 -17.76 8.11
CA ASN A 16 -3.64 -18.48 9.05
C ASN A 16 -5.09 -17.96 9.01
N PHE A 17 -5.29 -16.64 8.99
CA PHE A 17 -6.63 -16.03 8.94
C PHE A 17 -7.38 -16.38 7.65
N GLN A 18 -6.67 -16.40 6.51
CA GLN A 18 -7.25 -16.74 5.20
C GLN A 18 -7.62 -18.22 5.07
N LYS A 19 -6.80 -19.12 5.63
CA LYS A 19 -6.96 -20.59 5.51
C LYS A 19 -7.87 -21.20 6.57
N GLU A 20 -8.09 -20.52 7.70
CA GLU A 20 -8.98 -21.01 8.74
C GLU A 20 -10.45 -21.02 8.25
N GLU A 21 -11.21 -22.04 8.63
CA GLU A 21 -12.64 -22.15 8.29
C GLU A 21 -13.53 -21.84 9.51
N ASN A 22 -13.02 -22.05 10.72
CA ASN A 22 -13.76 -21.80 11.95
C ASN A 22 -13.76 -20.32 12.34
N ASN A 23 -14.97 -19.75 12.43
CA ASN A 23 -15.22 -18.34 12.75
C ASN A 23 -14.58 -17.86 14.07
N LEU A 24 -14.68 -18.66 15.13
CA LEU A 24 -14.07 -18.33 16.43
C LEU A 24 -12.54 -18.31 16.33
N LYS A 25 -11.94 -19.29 15.64
CA LYS A 25 -10.49 -19.31 15.41
C LYS A 25 -10.02 -18.13 14.55
N LYS A 26 -10.78 -17.70 13.54
CA LYS A 26 -10.48 -16.45 12.80
C LYS A 26 -10.40 -15.24 13.73
N PHE A 27 -11.33 -15.13 14.67
CA PHE A 27 -11.31 -14.06 15.67
C PHE A 27 -10.13 -14.18 16.66
N ILE A 28 -9.72 -15.41 17.02
CA ILE A 28 -8.51 -15.63 17.82
C ILE A 28 -7.25 -15.20 17.05
N ILE A 29 -7.14 -15.54 15.77
CA ILE A 29 -6.01 -15.13 14.90
C ILE A 29 -6.00 -13.60 14.73
N LEU A 30 -7.16 -12.98 14.56
CA LEU A 30 -7.32 -11.52 14.50
C LEU A 30 -6.90 -10.85 15.81
N TYR A 31 -7.27 -11.43 16.96
CA TYR A 31 -6.80 -10.98 18.27
C TYR A 31 -5.26 -11.07 18.35
N GLU A 32 -4.66 -12.21 17.99
CA GLU A 32 -3.20 -12.40 18.03
C GLU A 32 -2.45 -11.44 17.10
N TYR A 33 -3.04 -11.15 15.94
CA TYR A 33 -2.55 -10.13 15.01
C TYR A 33 -2.60 -8.74 15.64
N MET A 34 -3.76 -8.28 16.09
CA MET A 34 -3.91 -6.95 16.70
C MET A 34 -3.05 -6.78 17.97
N ASP A 35 -2.92 -7.82 18.79
CA ASP A 35 -2.05 -7.84 19.96
C ASP A 35 -0.58 -7.69 19.56
N PHE A 36 -0.13 -8.42 18.53
CA PHE A 36 1.23 -8.30 18.00
C PHE A 36 1.54 -6.90 17.48
N LEU A 37 0.60 -6.26 16.75
CA LEU A 37 0.78 -4.90 16.26
C LEU A 37 0.85 -3.86 17.40
N LYS A 38 -0.04 -3.98 18.40
CA LYS A 38 -0.11 -3.06 19.55
C LYS A 38 1.07 -3.23 20.52
N THR A 39 1.64 -4.42 20.65
CA THR A 39 2.71 -4.71 21.62
C THR A 39 4.13 -4.61 21.04
N ASN A 40 4.31 -4.83 19.73
CA ASN A 40 5.63 -4.76 19.10
C ASN A 40 6.12 -3.30 19.02
N SER A 41 7.19 -2.98 19.74
CA SER A 41 7.68 -1.59 19.91
C SER A 41 8.02 -0.85 18.61
N LYS A 42 8.32 -1.55 17.50
CA LYS A 42 8.54 -0.91 16.19
C LYS A 42 7.23 -0.58 15.49
N ILE A 43 6.28 -1.53 15.52
CA ILE A 43 4.97 -1.39 14.84
C ILE A 43 4.07 -0.42 15.60
N LYS A 44 4.16 -0.43 16.94
CA LYS A 44 3.35 0.38 17.85
C LYS A 44 3.32 1.87 17.47
N ILE A 45 4.44 2.43 17.00
CA ILE A 45 4.52 3.84 16.57
C ILE A 45 3.68 4.07 15.29
N ILE A 46 3.78 3.17 14.31
CA ILE A 46 2.95 3.19 13.09
C ILE A 46 1.46 3.05 13.46
N PHE A 47 1.18 2.22 14.47
CA PHE A 47 -0.17 1.87 14.92
C PHE A 47 -0.84 2.99 15.75
N GLU A 48 -0.09 3.71 16.59
CA GLU A 48 -0.56 4.84 17.40
C GLU A 48 -1.00 6.03 16.53
N ILE A 49 -0.35 6.26 15.39
CA ILE A 49 -0.75 7.30 14.41
C ILE A 49 -2.13 6.99 13.83
N GLU A 50 -2.40 5.73 13.51
CA GLU A 50 -3.71 5.28 13.00
C GLU A 50 -4.79 5.37 14.09
N GLU A 51 -4.45 5.03 15.33
CA GLU A 51 -5.35 5.20 16.49
C GLU A 51 -5.72 6.68 16.73
N GLU A 52 -4.76 7.61 16.61
CA GLU A 52 -5.01 9.04 16.75
C GLU A 52 -5.85 9.61 15.60
N ASN A 53 -5.56 9.20 14.35
CA ASN A 53 -6.34 9.59 13.18
C ASN A 53 -7.78 9.07 13.27
N CYS A 54 -7.96 7.83 13.73
CA CYS A 54 -9.26 7.23 13.99
C CYS A 54 -10.05 8.01 15.05
N LYS A 55 -9.43 8.35 16.19
CA LYS A 55 -10.07 9.17 17.23
C LYS A 55 -10.54 10.52 16.68
N LYS A 56 -9.73 11.20 15.85
CA LYS A 56 -10.13 12.46 15.20
C LYS A 56 -11.37 12.27 14.31
N THR A 57 -11.37 11.27 13.43
CA THR A 57 -12.52 10.98 12.55
C THR A 57 -13.78 10.63 13.35
N VAL A 58 -13.67 9.87 14.44
CA VAL A 58 -14.82 9.50 15.29
C VAL A 58 -15.33 10.71 16.08
N SER A 59 -14.45 11.56 16.63
CA SER A 59 -14.86 12.81 17.27
C SER A 59 -15.61 13.73 16.31
N SER A 60 -15.13 13.89 15.08
CA SER A 60 -15.78 14.73 14.07
C SER A 60 -17.13 14.17 13.58
N MET A 61 -17.36 12.85 13.70
CA MET A 61 -18.72 12.30 13.52
C MET A 61 -19.65 12.64 14.67
N ILE A 62 -19.16 12.57 15.91
CA ILE A 62 -19.96 12.77 17.12
C ILE A 62 -20.38 14.24 17.26
N ASP A 63 -19.51 15.18 16.88
CA ASP A 63 -19.81 16.62 16.88
C ASP A 63 -20.54 17.11 15.61
N GLY A 64 -20.68 16.23 14.61
CA GLY A 64 -21.38 16.52 13.34
C GLY A 64 -20.59 17.33 12.33
N SER A 65 -19.29 17.61 12.57
CA SER A 65 -18.40 18.29 11.62
C SER A 65 -17.91 17.40 10.47
N TYR A 66 -18.18 16.09 10.52
CA TYR A 66 -17.83 15.13 9.49
C TYR A 66 -18.91 14.04 9.34
N THR A 67 -19.39 13.82 8.12
CA THR A 67 -20.53 12.95 7.82
C THR A 67 -20.12 11.68 7.06
N VAL A 68 -20.95 10.64 7.13
CA VAL A 68 -20.77 9.41 6.32
C VAL A 68 -20.81 9.71 4.80
N GLY A 69 -21.45 10.81 4.38
CA GLY A 69 -21.41 11.26 2.99
C GLY A 69 -20.05 11.80 2.53
N GLU A 70 -19.24 12.29 3.47
CA GLU A 70 -17.87 12.78 3.22
C GLU A 70 -16.82 11.66 3.25
N MET A 71 -17.22 10.43 3.61
CA MET A 71 -16.42 9.20 3.45
C MET A 71 -16.47 8.60 2.04
N GLY A 72 -17.08 9.30 1.08
CA GLY A 72 -17.25 8.85 -0.31
C GLY A 72 -18.37 7.83 -0.53
N VAL A 73 -18.91 7.22 0.54
CA VAL A 73 -19.89 6.12 0.47
C VAL A 73 -21.17 6.48 -0.30
N ASN A 74 -21.59 7.74 -0.28
CA ASN A 74 -22.88 8.18 -0.86
C ASN A 74 -22.78 8.87 -2.24
N LYS A 75 -21.60 8.99 -2.86
CA LYS A 75 -21.45 9.77 -4.12
C LYS A 75 -21.51 8.96 -5.41
N GLY A 76 -21.47 7.63 -5.34
CA GLY A 76 -21.25 6.78 -6.53
C GLY A 76 -19.81 6.80 -7.04
N ASP A 77 -18.95 7.65 -6.46
CA ASP A 77 -17.50 7.57 -6.59
C ASP A 77 -16.98 6.30 -5.89
N ASN A 78 -15.95 5.68 -6.46
CA ASN A 78 -15.36 4.46 -5.91
C ASN A 78 -14.85 4.69 -4.49
N PHE A 79 -15.48 4.04 -3.50
CA PHE A 79 -14.95 3.96 -2.14
C PHE A 79 -13.50 3.46 -2.16
N ASN A 80 -12.54 4.34 -1.85
CA ASN A 80 -11.12 3.96 -1.80
C ASN A 80 -10.79 3.38 -0.41
N PRO A 81 -10.44 2.08 -0.29
CA PRO A 81 -10.13 1.49 1.00
C PRO A 81 -8.82 2.02 1.60
N ASP A 82 -7.85 2.39 0.76
CA ASP A 82 -6.54 2.86 1.23
C ASP A 82 -6.64 4.21 1.96
N GLU A 83 -7.53 5.10 1.50
CA GLU A 83 -7.82 6.40 2.11
C GLU A 83 -8.66 6.29 3.39
N ASN A 84 -9.56 5.30 3.48
CA ASN A 84 -10.48 5.11 4.60
C ASN A 84 -9.94 4.18 5.71
N THR A 85 -8.62 4.09 5.85
CA THR A 85 -7.98 3.12 6.77
C THR A 85 -8.35 3.30 8.25
N ASN A 86 -8.74 4.51 8.67
CA ASN A 86 -9.23 4.81 10.02
C ASN A 86 -10.50 4.03 10.41
N ILE A 87 -11.39 3.74 9.46
CA ILE A 87 -12.66 3.01 9.70
C ILE A 87 -12.37 1.52 9.90
N PHE A 88 -11.49 0.99 9.06
CA PHE A 88 -11.03 -0.39 9.15
C PHE A 88 -10.23 -0.65 10.42
N TYR A 89 -9.46 0.35 10.87
CA TYR A 89 -8.80 0.33 12.17
C TYR A 89 -9.81 0.20 13.31
N SER A 90 -10.82 1.08 13.43
CA SER A 90 -11.77 1.03 14.55
C SER A 90 -12.56 -0.28 14.59
N PHE A 91 -12.92 -0.82 13.42
CA PHE A 91 -13.60 -2.10 13.33
C PHE A 91 -12.75 -3.24 13.89
N LEU A 92 -11.47 -3.33 13.50
CA LEU A 92 -10.56 -4.35 14.04
C LEU A 92 -10.24 -4.12 15.52
N ASP A 93 -10.14 -2.87 15.97
CA ASP A 93 -9.82 -2.51 17.35
C ASP A 93 -10.96 -2.90 18.30
N TYR A 94 -12.21 -2.63 17.90
CA TYR A 94 -13.40 -3.13 18.59
C TYR A 94 -13.39 -4.67 18.72
N MET A 95 -13.04 -5.38 17.65
CA MET A 95 -12.94 -6.85 17.67
C MET A 95 -11.81 -7.36 18.57
N TYR A 96 -10.65 -6.68 18.59
CA TYR A 96 -9.56 -6.98 19.51
C TYR A 96 -10.00 -6.85 20.97
N HIS A 97 -10.70 -5.76 21.31
CA HIS A 97 -11.23 -5.54 22.65
C HIS A 97 -12.31 -6.56 23.05
N ALA A 98 -13.26 -6.85 22.17
CA ALA A 98 -14.28 -7.88 22.40
C ALA A 98 -13.66 -9.28 22.61
N MET A 99 -12.61 -9.63 21.85
CA MET A 99 -11.89 -10.88 22.04
C MET A 99 -11.04 -10.90 23.32
N LYS A 100 -10.53 -9.75 23.76
CA LYS A 100 -9.83 -9.62 25.05
C LYS A 100 -10.76 -9.91 26.22
N GLU A 101 -11.99 -9.40 26.17
CA GLU A 101 -13.04 -9.70 27.15
C GLU A 101 -13.46 -11.17 27.11
N TYR A 102 -13.72 -11.72 25.92
CA TYR A 102 -14.03 -13.15 25.73
C TYR A 102 -12.97 -14.07 26.36
N ARG A 103 -11.68 -13.78 26.19
CA ARG A 103 -10.57 -14.57 26.77
C ARG A 103 -10.44 -14.42 28.29
N ALA A 104 -10.98 -13.36 28.88
CA ALA A 104 -10.98 -13.14 30.32
C ALA A 104 -12.25 -13.69 31.02
N GLU A 105 -13.33 -13.93 30.26
CA GLU A 105 -14.61 -14.41 30.77
C GLU A 105 -14.52 -15.86 31.27
N LYS A 106 -15.14 -16.12 32.42
CA LYS A 106 -15.15 -17.41 33.11
C LYS A 106 -16.54 -18.05 33.11
N ASP A 107 -17.59 -17.27 32.84
CA ASP A 107 -18.96 -17.76 32.68
C ASP A 107 -19.15 -18.45 31.32
N LYS A 108 -19.44 -19.76 31.38
CA LYS A 108 -19.70 -20.61 30.21
C LYS A 108 -20.93 -20.21 29.39
N THR A 109 -21.85 -19.45 29.98
CA THR A 109 -23.06 -18.97 29.32
C THR A 109 -22.73 -17.80 28.40
N LYS A 110 -21.96 -16.84 28.91
CA LYS A 110 -21.53 -15.65 28.17
C LYS A 110 -20.52 -15.96 27.08
N THR A 111 -19.58 -16.89 27.30
CA THR A 111 -18.67 -17.34 26.22
C THR A 111 -19.44 -17.98 25.08
N LYS A 112 -20.44 -18.83 25.33
CA LYS A 112 -21.34 -19.36 24.29
C LYS A 112 -22.16 -18.28 23.59
N GLU A 113 -22.60 -17.25 24.30
CA GLU A 113 -23.29 -16.11 23.69
C GLU A 113 -22.37 -15.31 22.77
N ALA A 114 -21.11 -15.10 23.17
CA ALA A 114 -20.09 -14.46 22.35
C ALA A 114 -19.74 -15.29 21.10
N GLU A 115 -19.56 -16.61 21.23
CA GLU A 115 -19.38 -17.53 20.09
C GLU A 115 -20.53 -17.42 19.09
N ARG A 116 -21.78 -17.40 19.58
CA ARG A 116 -22.96 -17.20 18.73
C ARG A 116 -22.97 -15.82 18.04
N LYS A 117 -22.50 -14.76 18.70
CA LYS A 117 -22.37 -13.42 18.08
C LYS A 117 -21.30 -13.42 16.98
N ILE A 118 -20.17 -14.10 17.19
CA ILE A 118 -19.13 -14.28 16.17
C ILE A 118 -19.69 -15.00 14.94
N ASP A 119 -20.44 -16.09 15.13
CA ASP A 119 -21.09 -16.80 14.02
C ASP A 119 -22.14 -15.95 13.27
N LEU A 120 -22.77 -14.97 13.92
CA LEU A 120 -23.69 -14.05 13.26
C LEU A 120 -22.95 -13.05 12.34
N VAL A 121 -21.75 -12.59 12.71
CA VAL A 121 -20.91 -11.71 11.87
C VAL A 121 -20.55 -12.37 10.54
N PHE A 122 -20.29 -13.68 10.52
CA PHE A 122 -19.99 -14.42 9.29
C PHE A 122 -21.22 -14.92 8.52
N LYS A 123 -22.43 -14.83 9.10
CA LYS A 123 -23.69 -15.15 8.41
C LYS A 123 -24.20 -14.00 7.54
N ASP A 124 -23.82 -12.77 7.86
CA ASP A 124 -24.07 -11.61 7.01
C ASP A 124 -22.87 -11.41 6.05
N PRO A 125 -23.05 -11.61 4.73
CA PRO A 125 -21.97 -11.44 3.75
C PRO A 125 -21.36 -10.03 3.76
N ALA A 126 -22.13 -8.99 4.10
CA ALA A 126 -21.62 -7.62 4.16
C ALA A 126 -20.67 -7.43 5.34
N GLN A 127 -21.01 -7.97 6.51
CA GLN A 127 -20.15 -7.93 7.71
C GLN A 127 -18.90 -8.80 7.54
N ALA A 128 -19.03 -9.99 6.96
CA ALA A 128 -17.89 -10.85 6.61
C ALA A 128 -16.93 -10.16 5.63
N THR A 129 -17.47 -9.50 4.60
CA THR A 129 -16.69 -8.72 3.62
C THR A 129 -15.99 -7.54 4.30
N LEU A 130 -16.70 -6.78 5.14
CA LEU A 130 -16.14 -5.65 5.88
C LEU A 130 -14.97 -6.09 6.78
N LEU A 131 -15.08 -7.23 7.47
CA LEU A 131 -14.01 -7.79 8.29
C LEU A 131 -12.77 -8.14 7.47
N ILE A 132 -12.95 -8.84 6.34
CA ILE A 132 -11.86 -9.26 5.44
C ILE A 132 -11.17 -8.04 4.81
N MET A 133 -11.95 -7.05 4.35
CA MET A 133 -11.44 -5.77 3.85
C MET A 133 -10.65 -5.05 4.94
N SER A 134 -11.18 -4.97 6.17
CA SER A 134 -10.52 -4.27 7.28
C SER A 134 -9.13 -4.84 7.54
N PHE A 135 -9.07 -6.17 7.69
CA PHE A 135 -7.84 -6.91 7.94
C PHE A 135 -6.82 -6.72 6.80
N SER A 136 -7.28 -6.86 5.54
CA SER A 136 -6.42 -6.76 4.36
C SER A 136 -5.83 -5.36 4.17
N THR A 137 -6.65 -4.31 4.35
CA THR A 137 -6.21 -2.92 4.18
C THR A 137 -5.23 -2.51 5.27
N LEU A 138 -5.50 -2.87 6.54
CA LEU A 138 -4.55 -2.58 7.63
C LEU A 138 -3.23 -3.33 7.44
N ASN A 139 -3.27 -4.61 7.06
CA ASN A 139 -2.08 -5.40 6.77
C ASN A 139 -1.23 -4.79 5.64
N LYS A 140 -1.86 -4.42 4.52
CA LYS A 140 -1.21 -3.72 3.40
C LYS A 140 -0.53 -2.43 3.86
N LYS A 141 -1.22 -1.60 4.66
CA LYS A 141 -0.67 -0.33 5.17
C LYS A 141 0.54 -0.53 6.09
N ILE A 142 0.46 -1.49 7.02
CA ILE A 142 1.54 -1.78 7.96
C ILE A 142 2.75 -2.40 7.25
N THR A 143 2.54 -3.39 6.38
CA THR A 143 3.59 -3.97 5.54
C THR A 143 4.31 -2.90 4.72
N ASN A 144 3.55 -2.00 4.07
CA ASN A 144 4.11 -0.88 3.31
C ASN A 144 4.90 0.11 4.19
N GLN A 145 4.48 0.36 5.44
CA GLN A 145 5.22 1.23 6.37
C GLN A 145 6.51 0.56 6.84
N ILE A 146 6.48 -0.72 7.20
CA ILE A 146 7.67 -1.49 7.61
C ILE A 146 8.71 -1.52 6.48
N ASN A 147 8.28 -1.82 5.25
CA ASN A 147 9.15 -1.79 4.07
C ASN A 147 9.74 -0.39 3.83
N LYS A 148 8.96 0.68 4.05
CA LYS A 148 9.43 2.09 4.00
C LYS A 148 10.39 2.45 5.14
N GLU A 149 10.35 1.77 6.28
CA GLU A 149 11.23 2.03 7.42
C GLU A 149 12.55 1.26 7.37
N ASP A 150 12.55 0.00 6.94
CA ASP A 150 13.80 -0.72 6.62
C ASP A 150 14.65 0.09 5.65
N PHE A 151 14.01 0.57 4.61
CA PHE A 151 14.56 1.42 3.56
C PHE A 151 15.03 2.83 4.00
N LYS A 152 14.59 3.31 5.18
CA LYS A 152 15.17 4.50 5.82
C LYS A 152 16.45 4.16 6.58
N ASN A 153 16.54 2.98 7.17
CA ASN A 153 17.55 2.61 8.17
C ASN A 153 18.66 1.67 7.65
N GLU A 154 18.40 0.86 6.62
CA GLU A 154 19.37 -0.08 6.05
C GLU A 154 20.15 0.56 4.90
N SER A 155 21.30 1.13 5.25
CA SER A 155 22.45 1.21 4.34
C SER A 155 22.90 -0.19 3.95
N GLU A 156 23.06 -0.44 2.65
CA GLU A 156 23.81 -1.57 2.09
C GLU A 156 23.24 -2.99 2.38
N THR A 157 22.20 -3.41 1.62
CA THR A 157 22.23 -4.70 0.88
C THR A 157 20.97 -5.01 0.07
N ASN A 158 19.83 -4.35 0.30
CA ASN A 158 18.59 -4.80 -0.34
C ASN A 158 18.57 -4.52 -1.86
N LYS A 159 18.27 -5.56 -2.65
CA LYS A 159 18.40 -5.58 -4.12
C LYS A 159 17.21 -4.95 -4.85
N GLU A 160 16.15 -4.65 -4.12
CA GLU A 160 14.86 -4.25 -4.66
C GLU A 160 14.90 -2.90 -5.38
N LEU A 161 13.97 -2.76 -6.31
CA LEU A 161 13.79 -1.68 -7.26
C LEU A 161 12.43 -1.05 -6.97
N PHE A 162 12.40 0.18 -6.47
CA PHE A 162 11.17 0.81 -6.00
C PHE A 162 11.16 2.31 -6.28
N PHE A 163 9.98 2.88 -6.57
CA PHE A 163 9.80 4.31 -6.79
C PHE A 163 8.95 4.97 -5.70
N ASP A 164 9.59 5.79 -4.86
CA ASP A 164 8.90 6.69 -3.93
C ASP A 164 8.38 7.88 -4.73
N LYS A 165 7.13 7.80 -5.21
CA LYS A 165 6.55 8.84 -6.08
C LYS A 165 6.42 10.19 -5.36
N GLU A 166 5.91 10.19 -4.13
CA GLU A 166 5.76 11.38 -3.28
C GLU A 166 7.06 12.19 -3.15
N LYS A 167 8.18 11.51 -2.91
CA LYS A 167 9.50 12.17 -2.82
C LYS A 167 10.21 12.28 -4.18
N SER A 168 9.70 11.59 -5.19
CA SER A 168 10.27 11.48 -6.53
C SER A 168 11.73 11.00 -6.47
N ILE A 169 11.89 9.81 -5.88
CA ILE A 169 13.18 9.12 -5.72
C ILE A 169 13.00 7.67 -6.18
N LEU A 170 13.79 7.26 -7.17
CA LEU A 170 13.94 5.85 -7.56
C LEU A 170 15.01 5.20 -6.68
N TYR A 171 14.79 3.96 -6.29
CA TYR A 171 15.71 3.19 -5.47
C TYR A 171 16.06 1.91 -6.23
N SER A 172 17.34 1.59 -6.27
CA SER A 172 17.85 0.40 -6.96
C SER A 172 19.15 -0.02 -6.29
N LYS A 173 19.34 -1.33 -6.04
CA LYS A 173 20.56 -1.88 -5.41
C LYS A 173 20.99 -1.12 -4.13
N GLY A 174 20.02 -0.73 -3.28
CA GLY A 174 20.28 0.04 -2.06
C GLY A 174 20.75 1.50 -2.24
N LYS A 175 20.77 2.05 -3.47
CA LYS A 175 21.10 3.47 -3.73
C LYS A 175 19.84 4.30 -3.98
N LYS A 176 19.85 5.56 -3.51
CA LYS A 176 18.78 6.54 -3.67
C LYS A 176 19.07 7.43 -4.89
N ILE A 177 18.20 7.39 -5.90
CA ILE A 177 18.36 8.07 -7.19
C ILE A 177 17.32 9.20 -7.27
N LYS A 178 17.73 10.42 -6.91
CA LYS A 178 16.81 11.57 -6.83
C LYS A 178 16.35 12.00 -8.22
N ILE A 179 15.04 11.93 -8.47
CA ILE A 179 14.44 12.27 -9.77
C ILE A 179 14.10 13.76 -9.82
N LYS A 180 13.44 14.29 -8.78
CA LYS A 180 13.07 15.72 -8.65
C LYS A 180 14.25 16.68 -8.75
N ARG A 181 14.11 17.71 -9.60
CA ARG A 181 15.12 18.76 -9.85
C ARG A 181 14.71 20.16 -9.34
N LYS A 182 13.42 20.45 -9.26
CA LYS A 182 12.83 21.77 -8.87
C LYS A 182 11.58 21.56 -8.00
N ALA A 183 10.75 22.59 -7.81
CA ALA A 183 9.48 22.50 -7.10
C ALA A 183 8.52 21.50 -7.77
N ASP A 184 8.43 21.52 -9.09
CA ASP A 184 7.57 20.64 -9.89
C ASP A 184 8.23 19.29 -10.15
N PHE A 185 7.40 18.29 -10.47
CA PHE A 185 7.88 16.99 -10.89
C PHE A 185 8.31 17.01 -12.37
N PRO A 186 9.47 16.44 -12.72
CA PRO A 186 9.93 16.37 -14.11
C PRO A 186 9.27 15.22 -14.87
N LEU A 187 9.33 15.21 -16.21
CA LEU A 187 8.87 14.08 -17.03
C LEU A 187 9.43 12.72 -16.59
N GLU A 188 10.69 12.69 -16.12
CA GLU A 188 11.31 11.48 -15.54
C GLU A 188 10.53 10.89 -14.35
N HIS A 189 9.77 11.70 -13.60
CA HIS A 189 8.93 11.21 -12.50
C HIS A 189 7.63 10.60 -13.02
N TYR A 190 6.92 11.27 -13.94
CA TYR A 190 5.67 10.76 -14.49
C TYR A 190 5.85 9.46 -15.29
N ILE A 191 6.98 9.34 -16.01
CA ILE A 191 7.38 8.08 -16.66
C ILE A 191 7.54 6.95 -15.64
N LEU A 192 8.23 7.20 -14.53
CA LEU A 192 8.39 6.19 -13.47
C LEU A 192 7.07 5.89 -12.77
N GLU A 193 6.26 6.90 -12.46
CA GLU A 193 4.94 6.71 -11.84
C GLU A 193 4.07 5.77 -12.69
N TYR A 194 3.95 6.05 -13.99
CA TYR A 194 3.18 5.22 -14.92
C TYR A 194 3.69 3.76 -14.95
N ILE A 195 4.98 3.54 -15.17
CA ILE A 195 5.57 2.19 -15.20
C ILE A 195 5.40 1.46 -13.85
N PHE A 196 5.53 2.18 -12.73
CA PHE A 196 5.35 1.60 -11.40
C PHE A 196 3.88 1.42 -11.00
N GLU A 197 2.91 1.90 -11.79
CA GLU A 197 1.48 1.64 -11.61
C GLU A 197 0.92 0.54 -12.55
N LEU A 198 1.57 0.25 -13.69
CA LEU A 198 1.19 -0.88 -14.57
C LEU A 198 1.03 -2.20 -13.81
N LYS A 199 -0.04 -2.96 -14.10
CA LYS A 199 -0.31 -4.22 -13.40
C LYS A 199 0.73 -5.31 -13.72
N ASP A 200 1.17 -5.40 -14.97
CA ASP A 200 2.29 -6.24 -15.39
C ASP A 200 3.50 -5.34 -15.71
N LYS A 201 4.63 -5.59 -15.04
CA LYS A 201 5.86 -4.79 -15.18
C LYS A 201 6.64 -5.10 -16.46
N SER A 202 6.21 -6.06 -17.26
CA SER A 202 6.77 -6.41 -18.56
C SER A 202 6.07 -5.72 -19.75
N GLU A 203 4.93 -5.07 -19.50
CA GLU A 203 4.19 -4.29 -20.50
C GLU A 203 4.96 -3.03 -20.94
N GLU A 204 4.58 -2.50 -22.10
CA GLU A 204 5.13 -1.27 -22.68
C GLU A 204 4.25 -0.08 -22.31
N ALA A 205 4.83 0.93 -21.65
CA ALA A 205 4.16 2.21 -21.41
C ALA A 205 4.33 3.09 -22.65
N TYR A 206 3.26 3.35 -23.41
CA TYR A 206 3.34 4.25 -24.55
C TYR A 206 3.45 5.70 -24.08
N PHE A 207 4.24 6.51 -24.79
CA PHE A 207 4.41 7.93 -24.42
C PHE A 207 3.14 8.75 -24.56
N ARG A 208 2.18 8.31 -25.39
CA ARG A 208 0.83 8.88 -25.46
C ARG A 208 0.10 8.69 -24.12
N ASP A 209 0.02 7.46 -23.63
CA ASP A 209 -0.73 7.13 -22.42
C ASP A 209 -0.16 7.88 -21.20
N ILE A 210 1.18 8.03 -21.12
CA ILE A 210 1.82 8.86 -20.10
C ILE A 210 1.44 10.35 -20.24
N ALA A 211 1.33 10.86 -21.47
CA ALA A 211 0.95 12.24 -21.74
C ALA A 211 -0.52 12.52 -21.35
N GLU A 212 -1.42 11.63 -21.73
CA GLU A 212 -2.86 11.73 -21.47
C GLU A 212 -3.16 11.49 -19.98
N GLU A 213 -2.69 10.39 -19.39
CA GLU A 213 -3.04 9.99 -18.01
C GLU A 213 -2.28 10.74 -16.89
N LYS A 214 -1.02 11.17 -17.13
CA LYS A 214 -0.20 11.82 -16.09
C LYS A 214 -0.06 13.32 -16.23
N LEU A 215 -0.28 13.86 -17.42
CA LEU A 215 -0.07 15.28 -17.72
C LEU A 215 -1.29 15.95 -18.35
N SER A 216 -2.36 15.20 -18.66
CA SER A 216 -3.57 15.69 -19.33
C SER A 216 -3.29 16.38 -20.68
N GLU A 217 -2.22 15.97 -21.37
CA GLU A 217 -1.82 16.46 -22.69
C GLU A 217 -2.66 15.81 -23.81
N ASN A 218 -3.94 16.16 -23.90
CA ASN A 218 -4.90 15.56 -24.85
C ASN A 218 -4.53 15.78 -26.34
N ASP A 219 -3.67 16.75 -26.65
CA ASP A 219 -3.25 17.10 -28.02
C ASP A 219 -1.96 16.37 -28.46
N TYR A 220 -1.56 15.27 -27.80
CA TYR A 220 -0.29 14.57 -28.07
C TYR A 220 -0.18 14.08 -29.54
N ASP A 221 0.73 14.72 -30.29
CA ASP A 221 1.10 14.32 -31.65
C ASP A 221 2.37 13.47 -31.66
N GLY A 222 2.15 12.17 -31.80
CA GLY A 222 3.20 11.15 -31.97
C GLY A 222 4.14 11.37 -33.17
N THR A 223 3.96 12.37 -34.04
CA THR A 223 5.02 12.73 -35.00
C THR A 223 6.27 13.29 -34.31
N SER A 224 6.12 14.08 -33.24
CA SER A 224 7.22 14.85 -32.66
C SER A 224 7.26 14.90 -31.13
N ASP A 225 6.13 14.77 -30.43
CA ASP A 225 6.08 14.88 -28.97
C ASP A 225 6.83 13.75 -28.27
N TRP A 226 6.90 12.56 -28.88
CA TRP A 226 7.71 11.44 -28.38
C TRP A 226 9.16 11.83 -28.04
N LYS A 227 9.71 12.86 -28.71
CA LYS A 227 11.08 13.34 -28.47
C LYS A 227 11.28 13.88 -27.05
N LYS A 228 10.26 14.47 -26.40
CA LYS A 228 10.39 15.00 -25.03
C LYS A 228 10.43 13.87 -23.99
N TYR A 229 9.63 12.83 -24.20
CA TYR A 229 9.61 11.60 -23.40
C TYR A 229 10.85 10.73 -23.63
N TYR A 230 11.30 10.57 -24.87
CA TYR A 230 12.56 9.91 -25.21
C TYR A 230 13.75 10.54 -24.47
N ARG A 231 13.89 11.87 -24.57
CA ARG A 231 14.93 12.63 -23.84
C ARG A 231 14.79 12.53 -22.32
N ALA A 232 13.58 12.30 -21.79
CA ALA A 232 13.38 12.04 -20.37
C ALA A 232 13.86 10.63 -19.99
N CYS A 233 13.60 9.62 -20.83
CA CYS A 233 14.15 8.27 -20.68
C CYS A 233 15.69 8.28 -20.71
N GLU A 234 16.33 9.00 -21.64
CA GLU A 234 17.78 9.19 -21.68
C GLU A 234 18.32 9.79 -20.36
N ARG A 235 17.70 10.88 -19.88
CA ARG A 235 18.10 11.53 -18.61
C ARG A 235 17.88 10.65 -17.39
N LEU A 236 16.87 9.79 -17.41
CA LEU A 236 16.58 8.84 -16.34
C LEU A 236 17.58 7.67 -16.37
N GLN A 237 17.84 7.11 -17.54
CA GLN A 237 18.88 6.10 -17.76
C GLN A 237 20.26 6.61 -17.31
N GLU A 238 20.60 7.86 -17.60
CA GLU A 238 21.84 8.50 -17.14
C GLU A 238 21.94 8.52 -15.61
N LYS A 239 20.87 8.94 -14.93
CA LYS A 239 20.81 8.97 -13.45
C LYS A 239 21.00 7.59 -12.84
N VAL A 240 20.41 6.56 -13.45
CA VAL A 240 20.57 5.17 -13.01
C VAL A 240 21.99 4.67 -13.26
N ARG A 241 22.57 4.96 -14.44
CA ARG A 241 23.98 4.63 -14.75
C ARG A 241 24.94 5.23 -13.72
N ILE A 242 24.85 6.54 -13.48
CA ILE A 242 25.71 7.25 -12.53
C ILE A 242 25.57 6.68 -11.10
N ALA A 243 24.36 6.33 -10.67
CA ALA A 243 24.12 5.92 -9.29
C ALA A 243 24.44 4.43 -9.00
N VAL A 244 24.23 3.53 -9.96
CA VAL A 244 24.27 2.07 -9.74
C VAL A 244 24.97 1.25 -10.84
N GLY A 245 25.57 1.90 -11.84
CA GLY A 245 26.31 1.22 -12.92
C GLY A 245 25.44 0.29 -13.75
N ILE A 246 24.23 0.72 -14.10
CA ILE A 246 23.33 0.00 -15.01
C ILE A 246 23.12 0.85 -16.26
N ASP A 247 23.50 0.32 -17.43
CA ASP A 247 23.42 1.01 -18.71
C ASP A 247 22.11 0.76 -19.48
N ASP A 248 21.42 -0.35 -19.19
CA ASP A 248 20.25 -0.85 -19.92
C ASP A 248 19.00 -0.99 -19.02
N PHE A 249 18.80 -0.05 -18.08
CA PHE A 249 17.68 -0.07 -17.13
C PHE A 249 16.33 0.08 -17.83
N LEU A 250 16.24 1.02 -18.77
CA LEU A 250 15.07 1.25 -19.62
C LEU A 250 15.31 0.77 -21.04
N ILE A 251 14.27 0.21 -21.66
CA ILE A 251 14.19 -0.03 -23.09
C ILE A 251 13.11 0.93 -23.62
N PHE A 252 13.46 1.80 -24.57
CA PHE A 252 12.56 2.83 -25.08
C PHE A 252 12.76 3.07 -26.58
N SER A 253 11.67 3.43 -27.26
CA SER A 253 11.57 3.47 -28.73
C SER A 253 11.23 4.88 -29.26
N THR A 254 11.16 5.01 -30.59
CA THR A 254 11.00 6.30 -31.29
C THR A 254 9.84 6.29 -32.30
N GLY A 255 9.22 7.44 -32.56
CA GLY A 255 8.17 7.59 -33.56
C GLY A 255 6.74 7.56 -32.98
N LYS A 256 5.74 7.32 -33.84
CA LYS A 256 4.32 7.48 -33.51
C LYS A 256 3.83 6.57 -32.38
N THR A 257 4.37 5.37 -32.27
CA THR A 257 4.05 4.37 -31.24
C THR A 257 5.21 4.22 -30.25
N ALA A 258 5.96 5.30 -30.00
CA ALA A 258 7.08 5.29 -29.06
C ALA A 258 6.62 4.96 -27.64
N ASN A 259 7.40 4.13 -26.97
CA ASN A 259 7.11 3.59 -25.65
C ASN A 259 8.39 3.41 -24.82
N VAL A 260 8.20 3.05 -23.55
CA VAL A 260 9.25 2.72 -22.59
C VAL A 260 8.82 1.56 -21.70
N LYS A 261 9.77 0.72 -21.30
CA LYS A 261 9.61 -0.28 -20.25
C LYS A 261 10.89 -0.49 -19.45
N ILE A 262 10.76 -1.07 -18.26
CA ILE A 262 11.92 -1.59 -17.51
C ILE A 262 12.44 -2.84 -18.24
N ASN A 263 13.76 -2.95 -18.35
CA ASN A 263 14.39 -4.14 -18.93
C ASN A 263 14.12 -5.36 -18.05
N LYS A 264 13.69 -6.47 -18.68
CA LYS A 264 13.27 -7.71 -18.02
C LYS A 264 14.29 -8.25 -17.00
N LYS A 265 15.58 -7.97 -17.19
CA LYS A 265 16.68 -8.29 -16.24
C LYS A 265 16.46 -7.73 -14.83
N TYR A 266 15.67 -6.67 -14.70
CA TYR A 266 15.43 -5.95 -13.44
C TYR A 266 13.99 -6.09 -12.92
N ILE A 267 13.10 -6.77 -13.64
CA ILE A 267 11.72 -7.00 -13.19
C ILE A 267 11.68 -7.91 -11.95
N SER A 268 12.60 -8.87 -11.82
CA SER A 268 12.72 -9.70 -10.60
C SER A 268 13.34 -8.97 -9.40
N LEU A 269 13.52 -7.65 -9.51
CA LEU A 269 13.88 -6.76 -8.40
C LEU A 269 12.70 -5.86 -7.98
N LEU A 270 11.60 -5.84 -8.75
CA LEU A 270 10.36 -5.11 -8.43
C LEU A 270 9.49 -5.92 -7.45
#